data_AF-A0A1Y1JZB6-F1
#
_entry.id   AF-A0A1Y1JZB6-F1
#
_cell.length_a   1.000
_cell.length_b   1.000
_cell.length_c   1.000
_cell.angle_alpha   90.00
_cell.angle_beta   90.00
_cell.angle_gamma   90.00
#
_symmetry.space_group_name_H-M   'P 1'
#
loop_
_entity.id
_entity.type
_entity.pdbx_description
1 polymer ?
#
loop_
_entity_poly.entity_id
_entity_poly.type
_entity_poly.pdbx_seq_one_letter_code
_entity_poly.pdbx_strand_id
1 'polypeptide(L)'
;MCRSSLYKLMKQINFKYLKRSRKSVLIERDDIIRWRRKYLKAIKQYRNEGRAIYYLDETWLNEGHTKQKVWTDDTIRTRRQAFVEGLSTGLKNPSGKGKRLIILHVGSENGFVNEGLLLFEGRKTSDYHEEMNAEVFEEWFASFLVKIPENAVIVMDNAPYQEDKMCNLDGIMDNIIEISVDTNEDSSFGESSDEGGN
;
A
#
# COMPACT_ATOMS: atom_id res chain seq x y z
N MET A 1 20.40 -39.47 6.73
CA MET A 1 19.70 -39.02 7.96
C MET A 1 18.20 -39.18 7.71
N CYS A 2 17.46 -39.94 8.52
CA CYS A 2 16.02 -40.15 8.29
C CYS A 2 15.20 -38.96 8.82
N ARG A 3 14.01 -38.73 8.25
CA ARG A 3 13.10 -37.61 8.58
C ARG A 3 12.87 -37.45 10.10
N SER A 4 12.83 -38.57 10.82
CA SER A 4 12.65 -38.61 12.28
C SER A 4 13.88 -38.12 13.05
N SER A 5 15.10 -38.40 12.59
CA SER A 5 16.33 -37.89 13.23
C SER A 5 16.46 -36.37 13.08
N LEU A 6 16.18 -35.83 11.89
CA LEU A 6 16.20 -34.38 11.66
C LEU A 6 15.14 -33.66 12.50
N TYR A 7 13.93 -34.22 12.58
CA TYR A 7 12.84 -33.65 13.39
C TYR A 7 13.20 -33.58 14.88
N LYS A 8 13.81 -34.64 15.43
CA LYS A 8 14.26 -34.68 16.82
C LYS A 8 15.36 -33.66 17.09
N LEU A 9 16.34 -33.54 16.18
CA LEU A 9 17.40 -32.55 16.27
C LEU A 9 16.84 -31.12 16.32
N MET A 10 15.95 -30.77 15.36
CA MET A 10 15.32 -29.46 15.29
C MET A 10 14.55 -29.11 16.57
N LYS A 11 13.88 -30.08 17.19
CA LYS A 11 13.21 -29.89 18.49
C LYS A 11 14.20 -29.66 19.63
N GLN A 12 15.32 -30.38 19.67
CA GLN A 12 16.36 -30.20 20.70
C GLN A 12 17.02 -28.82 20.62
N ILE A 13 17.23 -28.29 19.42
CA ILE A 13 17.77 -26.93 19.22
C ILE A 13 16.68 -25.83 19.29
N ASN A 14 15.50 -26.15 19.84
CA ASN A 14 14.37 -25.23 20.01
C ASN A 14 13.83 -24.58 18.72
N PHE A 15 14.10 -25.17 17.55
CA PHE A 15 13.45 -24.73 16.32
C PHE A 15 11.97 -25.08 16.34
N LYS A 16 11.13 -24.10 15.96
CA LYS A 16 9.68 -24.23 15.89
C LYS A 16 9.24 -24.16 14.44
N TYR A 17 8.36 -25.08 14.04
CA TYR A 17 7.67 -25.01 12.76
C TYR A 17 6.47 -24.08 12.92
N LEU A 18 6.59 -22.87 12.38
CA LEU A 18 5.55 -21.84 12.43
C LEU A 18 5.19 -21.44 10.99
N LYS A 19 3.94 -21.03 10.77
CA LYS A 19 3.53 -20.43 9.50
C LYS A 19 4.38 -19.18 9.29
N ARG A 20 5.12 -19.12 8.16
CA ARG A 20 5.94 -17.95 7.81
C ARG A 20 5.02 -16.74 7.72
N SER A 21 5.17 -15.83 8.67
CA SER A 21 4.51 -14.53 8.68
C SER A 21 5.58 -13.53 8.28
N ARG A 22 5.36 -12.78 7.19
CA ARG A 22 6.22 -11.66 6.82
C ARG A 22 6.01 -10.54 7.84
N LYS A 23 6.72 -10.60 8.96
CA LYS A 23 6.86 -9.45 9.86
C LYS A 23 8.10 -8.68 9.40
N SER A 24 7.96 -7.93 8.30
CA SER A 24 8.98 -6.95 7.86
C SER A 24 9.21 -5.83 8.88
N VAL A 25 8.31 -5.71 9.86
CA VAL A 25 8.36 -4.74 10.98
C VAL A 25 9.71 -4.75 11.73
N LEU A 26 10.43 -5.87 11.75
CA LEU A 26 11.69 -6.04 12.49
C LEU A 26 12.87 -6.44 11.58
N ILE A 27 12.97 -5.85 10.38
CA ILE A 27 14.18 -5.99 9.57
C ILE A 27 15.25 -5.02 10.10
N GLU A 28 16.28 -5.55 10.76
CA GLU A 28 17.45 -4.82 11.27
C GLU A 28 18.58 -4.82 10.23
N ARG A 29 18.32 -4.33 9.01
CA ARG A 29 19.43 -4.06 8.08
C ARG A 29 20.07 -2.71 8.42
N ASP A 30 21.40 -2.65 8.37
CA ASP A 30 22.17 -1.46 8.75
C ASP A 30 21.85 -0.22 7.90
N ASP A 31 21.55 -0.42 6.62
CA ASP A 31 21.10 0.62 5.68
C ASP A 31 19.75 1.21 6.11
N ILE A 32 18.76 0.37 6.39
CA ILE A 32 17.43 0.77 6.88
C ILE A 32 17.54 1.52 8.22
N ILE A 33 18.39 1.05 9.13
CA ILE A 33 18.65 1.73 10.41
C ILE A 33 19.26 3.11 10.16
N ARG A 34 20.23 3.22 9.26
CA ARG A 34 20.87 4.49 8.90
C ARG A 34 19.86 5.46 8.28
N TRP A 35 19.02 5.01 7.34
CA TRP A 35 17.96 5.83 6.73
C TRP A 35 16.95 6.32 7.76
N ARG A 36 16.46 5.45 8.65
CA ARG A 36 15.57 5.84 9.75
C ARG A 36 16.21 6.87 10.67
N ARG A 37 17.48 6.70 11.03
CA ARG A 37 18.20 7.69 11.86
C ARG A 37 18.34 9.04 11.14
N LYS A 38 18.65 9.05 9.84
CA LYS A 38 18.73 10.27 9.03
C LYS A 38 17.37 10.98 9.01
N TYR A 39 16.30 10.26 8.70
CA TYR A 39 14.93 10.76 8.70
C TYR A 39 14.53 11.38 10.04
N LEU A 40 14.70 10.64 11.15
CA LEU A 40 14.31 11.11 12.47
C LEU A 40 15.08 12.36 12.90
N LYS A 41 16.37 12.48 12.53
CA LYS A 41 17.16 13.68 12.77
C LYS A 41 16.65 14.87 11.96
N ALA A 42 16.40 14.68 10.66
CA ALA A 42 15.91 15.72 9.76
C ALA A 42 14.54 16.25 10.21
N ILE A 43 13.57 15.36 10.43
CA ILE A 43 12.23 15.75 10.91
C ILE A 43 12.30 16.45 12.27
N LYS A 44 13.15 16.00 13.19
CA LYS A 44 13.33 16.68 14.48
C LYS A 44 13.86 18.11 14.28
N GLN A 45 14.82 18.28 13.38
CA GLN A 45 15.36 19.61 13.05
C GLN A 45 14.27 20.51 12.45
N TYR A 46 13.53 20.05 11.44
CA TYR A 46 12.49 20.87 10.80
C TYR A 46 11.35 21.24 11.75
N ARG A 47 10.99 20.35 12.68
CA ARG A 47 10.05 20.67 13.77
C ARG A 47 10.61 21.73 14.72
N ASN A 48 11.89 21.66 15.08
CA ASN A 48 12.53 22.68 15.90
C ASN A 48 12.62 24.04 15.20
N GLU A 49 12.73 24.04 13.87
CA GLU A 49 12.70 25.25 13.03
C GLU A 49 11.28 25.80 12.83
N GLY A 50 10.24 25.09 13.28
CA GLY A 50 8.84 25.50 13.11
C GLY A 50 8.32 25.36 11.68
N ARG A 51 8.95 24.52 10.85
CA ARG A 51 8.54 24.31 9.46
C ARG A 51 7.30 23.42 9.39
N ALA A 52 6.35 23.79 8.52
CA ALA A 52 5.17 22.97 8.24
C ALA A 52 5.60 21.69 7.49
N ILE A 53 5.13 20.53 7.97
CA ILE A 53 5.48 19.23 7.38
C ILE A 53 4.23 18.61 6.75
N TYR A 54 4.34 18.29 5.47
CA TYR A 54 3.33 17.61 4.68
C TYR A 54 3.79 16.21 4.33
N TYR A 55 2.87 15.28 4.33
CA TYR A 55 3.06 13.88 3.99
C TYR A 55 2.18 13.56 2.79
N LEU A 56 2.75 12.91 1.80
CA LEU A 56 2.01 12.31 0.69
C LEU A 56 2.23 10.80 0.72
N ASP A 57 1.17 10.06 0.40
CA ASP A 57 1.22 8.61 0.32
C ASP A 57 0.17 8.09 -0.66
N GLU A 58 0.46 6.97 -1.29
CA GLU A 58 -0.40 6.27 -2.23
C GLU A 58 -1.05 5.06 -1.55
N THR A 59 -2.38 4.97 -1.63
CA THR A 59 -3.12 3.78 -1.22
C THR A 59 -4.05 3.32 -2.32
N TRP A 60 -4.55 2.10 -2.20
CA TRP A 60 -5.52 1.56 -3.13
C TRP A 60 -6.71 0.90 -2.45
N LEU A 61 -7.87 0.99 -3.09
CA LEU A 61 -9.11 0.35 -2.71
C LEU A 61 -9.60 -0.53 -3.86
N ASN A 62 -9.94 -1.78 -3.56
CA ASN A 62 -10.53 -2.66 -4.55
C ASN A 62 -12.06 -2.52 -4.55
N GLU A 63 -12.67 -2.53 -5.72
CA GLU A 63 -14.14 -2.51 -5.89
C GLU A 63 -14.82 -3.69 -5.17
N GLY A 64 -14.20 -4.87 -5.22
CA GLY A 64 -14.65 -6.07 -4.52
C GLY A 64 -14.25 -6.13 -3.05
N HIS A 65 -13.83 -5.03 -2.42
CA HIS A 65 -13.43 -5.04 -1.01
C HIS A 65 -14.65 -5.29 -0.11
N THR A 66 -14.74 -6.51 0.40
CA THR A 66 -15.79 -6.94 1.33
C THR A 66 -15.20 -7.50 2.62
N LYS A 67 -16.02 -7.56 3.69
CA LYS A 67 -15.62 -8.22 4.94
C LYS A 67 -15.49 -9.72 4.70
N GLN A 68 -14.42 -10.32 5.22
CA GLN A 68 -14.19 -11.77 5.13
C GLN A 68 -15.27 -12.61 5.84
N LYS A 69 -15.94 -12.01 6.83
CA LYS A 69 -17.02 -12.65 7.59
C LYS A 69 -18.23 -11.74 7.57
N VAL A 70 -19.36 -12.30 7.18
CA VAL A 70 -20.67 -11.68 7.19
C VAL A 70 -21.65 -12.64 7.86
N TRP A 71 -22.64 -12.08 8.57
CA TRP A 71 -23.74 -12.89 9.09
C TRP A 71 -24.63 -13.29 7.92
N THR A 72 -24.78 -14.59 7.69
CA THR A 72 -25.63 -15.15 6.64
C THR A 72 -26.76 -15.93 7.27
N ASP A 73 -27.96 -15.77 6.74
CA ASP A 73 -29.10 -16.62 7.07
C ASP A 73 -28.89 -18.00 6.40
N ASP A 74 -28.85 -19.06 7.19
CA ASP A 74 -28.68 -20.44 6.73
C ASP A 74 -30.02 -21.18 6.50
N THR A 75 -31.14 -20.53 6.83
CA THR A 75 -32.49 -21.07 6.66
C THR A 75 -32.97 -20.96 5.21
N ILE A 76 -32.50 -19.94 4.48
CA ILE A 76 -32.83 -19.69 3.08
C ILE A 76 -31.81 -20.40 2.17
N ARG A 77 -32.21 -21.51 1.56
CA ARG A 77 -31.30 -22.33 0.72
C ARG A 77 -31.30 -21.95 -0.74
N THR A 78 -32.35 -21.27 -1.23
CA THR A 78 -32.48 -20.93 -2.64
C THR A 78 -33.07 -19.53 -2.86
N ARG A 79 -32.69 -18.89 -3.97
CA ARG A 79 -33.25 -17.60 -4.38
C ARG A 79 -34.77 -17.65 -4.57
N ARG A 80 -35.30 -18.79 -5.05
CA ARG A 80 -36.73 -18.98 -5.28
C ARG A 80 -37.50 -19.02 -3.95
N GLN A 81 -36.97 -19.70 -2.94
CA GLN A 81 -37.54 -19.71 -1.59
C GLN A 81 -37.55 -18.30 -0.99
N ALA A 82 -36.43 -17.58 -1.06
CA ALA A 82 -36.34 -16.19 -0.59
C ALA A 82 -37.43 -15.31 -1.24
N PHE A 83 -37.59 -15.40 -2.56
CA PHE A 83 -38.58 -14.61 -3.30
C PHE A 83 -40.03 -14.94 -2.90
N VAL A 84 -40.37 -16.22 -2.72
CA VAL A 84 -41.71 -16.65 -2.30
C VAL A 84 -42.03 -16.20 -0.87
N GLU A 85 -41.03 -16.17 0.01
CA GLU A 85 -41.17 -15.74 1.41
C GLU A 85 -41.02 -14.22 1.58
N GLY A 86 -40.77 -13.47 0.50
CA GLY A 86 -40.56 -12.01 0.55
C GLY A 86 -39.22 -11.58 1.17
N LEU A 87 -38.26 -12.50 1.23
CA LEU A 87 -36.93 -12.32 1.83
C LEU A 87 -35.86 -12.03 0.76
N SER A 88 -34.78 -11.38 1.19
CA SER A 88 -33.59 -11.12 0.37
C SER A 88 -32.54 -12.21 0.62
N THR A 89 -31.81 -12.63 -0.42
CA THR A 89 -30.65 -13.54 -0.27
C THR A 89 -29.38 -12.84 0.22
N GLY A 90 -29.50 -11.60 0.69
CA GLY A 90 -28.36 -10.77 1.10
C GLY A 90 -27.55 -10.21 -0.07
N LEU A 91 -26.50 -9.46 0.28
CA LEU A 91 -25.55 -8.90 -0.68
C LEU A 91 -24.79 -10.04 -1.38
N LYS A 92 -24.76 -10.00 -2.71
CA LYS A 92 -23.97 -10.95 -3.49
C LYS A 92 -22.49 -10.70 -3.22
N ASN A 93 -21.76 -11.76 -2.84
CA ASN A 93 -20.30 -11.65 -2.74
C ASN A 93 -19.73 -11.23 -4.11
N PRO A 94 -18.79 -10.27 -4.14
CA PRO A 94 -18.11 -9.92 -5.38
C PRO A 94 -17.38 -11.15 -5.93
N SER A 95 -17.38 -11.32 -7.25
CA SER A 95 -16.78 -12.48 -7.93
C SER A 95 -15.25 -12.45 -7.96
N GLY A 96 -14.64 -11.40 -7.43
CA GLY A 96 -13.19 -11.20 -7.34
C GLY A 96 -12.87 -9.83 -6.75
N LYS A 97 -11.60 -9.42 -6.79
CA LYS A 97 -11.17 -8.10 -6.29
C LYS A 97 -11.78 -6.92 -7.07
N GLY A 98 -12.23 -7.13 -8.31
CA GLY A 98 -12.76 -6.05 -9.14
C GLY A 98 -11.67 -5.06 -9.57
N LYS A 99 -12.07 -3.86 -10.01
CA LYS A 99 -11.12 -2.79 -10.36
C LYS A 99 -10.47 -2.18 -9.12
N ARG A 100 -9.35 -1.48 -9.31
CA ARG A 100 -8.62 -0.82 -8.23
C ARG A 100 -8.80 0.69 -8.36
N LEU A 101 -9.25 1.34 -7.30
CA LEU A 101 -9.19 2.78 -7.14
C LEU A 101 -7.86 3.11 -6.45
N ILE A 102 -6.98 3.83 -7.14
CA ILE A 102 -5.74 4.37 -6.59
C ILE A 102 -6.06 5.75 -6.02
N ILE A 103 -5.57 6.01 -4.82
CA ILE A 103 -5.83 7.22 -4.04
C ILE A 103 -4.48 7.77 -3.60
N LEU A 104 -4.14 8.95 -4.11
CA LEU A 104 -2.98 9.71 -3.68
C LEU A 104 -3.47 10.99 -3.00
N HIS A 105 -2.96 11.29 -1.81
CA HIS A 105 -3.36 12.49 -1.09
C HIS A 105 -2.20 13.08 -0.30
N VAL A 106 -2.13 14.42 -0.26
CA VAL A 106 -1.22 15.16 0.62
C VAL A 106 -1.95 15.77 1.83
N GLY A 107 -1.33 15.70 3.01
CA GLY A 107 -1.85 16.29 4.24
C GLY A 107 -0.78 16.61 5.28
N SER A 108 -1.13 17.40 6.29
CA SER A 108 -0.27 17.77 7.42
C SER A 108 -0.97 17.55 8.76
N GLU A 109 -0.37 18.00 9.85
CA GLU A 109 -1.00 17.99 11.18
C GLU A 109 -2.31 18.80 11.23
N ASN A 110 -2.49 19.76 10.32
CA ASN A 110 -3.70 20.58 10.21
C ASN A 110 -4.78 19.95 9.30
N GLY A 111 -4.54 18.75 8.79
CA GLY A 111 -5.45 18.04 7.89
C GLY A 111 -4.98 18.03 6.43
N PHE A 112 -5.89 17.64 5.56
CA PHE A 112 -5.64 17.48 4.13
C PHE A 112 -5.58 18.83 3.39
N VAL A 113 -4.73 18.92 2.37
CA VAL A 113 -4.70 20.11 1.49
C VAL A 113 -5.95 20.12 0.61
N ASN A 114 -6.59 21.28 0.48
CA ASN A 114 -7.71 21.44 -0.45
C ASN A 114 -7.27 21.15 -1.88
N GLU A 115 -8.02 20.27 -2.55
CA GLU A 115 -7.69 19.73 -3.89
C GLU A 115 -6.35 18.99 -3.93
N GLY A 116 -5.84 18.53 -2.77
CA GLY A 116 -4.66 17.67 -2.68
C GLY A 116 -4.96 16.20 -2.94
N LEU A 117 -6.20 15.85 -3.29
CA LEU A 117 -6.65 14.49 -3.58
C LEU A 117 -6.55 14.21 -5.09
N LEU A 118 -5.91 13.10 -5.42
CA LEU A 118 -5.81 12.58 -6.78
C LEU A 118 -6.32 11.13 -6.80
N LEU A 119 -7.23 10.83 -7.73
CA LEU A 119 -7.92 9.54 -7.84
C LEU A 119 -7.77 8.96 -9.24
N PHE A 120 -7.42 7.68 -9.32
CA PHE A 120 -7.33 6.94 -10.58
C PHE A 120 -8.03 5.59 -10.50
N GLU A 121 -8.61 5.15 -11.60
CA GLU A 121 -9.23 3.83 -11.71
C GLU A 121 -8.32 2.89 -12.49
N GLY A 122 -7.50 2.13 -11.77
CA GLY A 122 -6.57 1.17 -12.35
C GLY A 122 -7.27 0.16 -13.27
N ARG A 123 -6.97 0.23 -14.55
CA ARG A 123 -7.40 -0.75 -15.56
C ARG A 123 -6.59 -2.04 -15.47
N LYS A 124 -7.20 -3.15 -15.92
CA LYS A 124 -6.59 -4.48 -15.99
C LYS A 124 -5.61 -4.58 -17.17
N THR A 125 -4.56 -3.79 -17.18
CA THR A 125 -3.32 -4.13 -17.88
C THR A 125 -2.34 -4.61 -16.81
N SER A 126 -1.43 -5.53 -17.13
CA SER A 126 -0.61 -6.21 -16.11
C SER A 126 0.33 -5.26 -15.35
N ASP A 127 0.40 -4.02 -15.79
CA ASP A 127 1.20 -2.94 -15.26
C ASP A 127 0.28 -1.79 -14.82
N TYR A 128 0.25 -1.49 -13.51
CA TYR A 128 -0.53 -0.37 -12.97
C TYR A 128 0.10 0.98 -13.29
N HIS A 129 1.32 1.01 -13.86
CA HIS A 129 2.06 2.23 -14.18
C HIS A 129 1.56 2.95 -15.44
N GLU A 130 0.67 2.36 -16.24
CA GLU A 130 0.16 3.01 -17.46
C GLU A 130 -0.68 4.26 -17.20
N GLU A 131 -1.28 4.39 -16.01
CA GLU A 131 -2.22 5.48 -15.71
C GLU A 131 -1.65 6.63 -14.90
N MET A 132 -0.66 6.38 -14.03
CA MET A 132 0.02 7.43 -13.28
C MET A 132 1.41 7.69 -13.88
N ASN A 133 1.43 8.46 -14.97
CA ASN A 133 2.66 8.93 -15.60
C ASN A 133 3.26 10.15 -14.84
N ALA A 134 4.48 10.53 -15.20
CA ALA A 134 5.19 11.65 -14.59
C ALA A 134 4.42 12.98 -14.74
N GLU A 135 3.88 13.24 -15.93
CA GLU A 135 3.18 14.50 -16.24
C GLU A 135 1.99 14.75 -15.30
N VAL A 136 1.12 13.75 -15.09
CA VAL A 136 -0.05 13.90 -14.21
C VAL A 136 0.38 14.09 -12.75
N PHE A 137 1.44 13.40 -12.32
CA PHE A 137 1.98 13.59 -10.98
C PHE A 137 2.55 15.01 -10.80
N GLU A 138 3.32 15.51 -11.78
CA GLU A 138 3.89 16.86 -11.77
C GLU A 138 2.82 17.94 -11.72
N GLU A 139 1.79 17.84 -12.56
CA GLU A 139 0.66 18.78 -12.57
C GLU A 139 -0.07 18.79 -11.23
N TRP A 140 -0.35 17.61 -10.68
CA TRP A 140 -0.97 17.48 -9.35
C TRP A 140 -0.06 18.06 -8.27
N PHE A 141 1.23 17.76 -8.29
CA PHE A 141 2.21 18.23 -7.32
C PHE A 141 2.28 19.76 -7.33
N ALA A 142 2.43 20.37 -8.51
CA ALA A 142 2.38 21.82 -8.69
C ALA A 142 1.06 22.45 -8.19
N SER A 143 -0.07 21.77 -8.40
CA SER A 143 -1.39 22.28 -8.03
C SER A 143 -1.60 22.47 -6.53
N PHE A 144 -0.96 21.64 -5.68
CA PHE A 144 -1.05 21.78 -4.23
C PHE A 144 0.14 22.54 -3.63
N LEU A 145 1.29 22.56 -4.30
CA LEU A 145 2.46 23.31 -3.85
C LEU A 145 2.15 24.80 -3.64
N VAL A 146 1.35 25.40 -4.53
CA VAL A 146 0.92 26.80 -4.40
C VAL A 146 -0.04 27.05 -3.22
N LYS A 147 -0.53 25.99 -2.56
CA LYS A 147 -1.50 26.03 -1.46
C LYS A 147 -0.87 25.72 -0.10
N ILE A 148 0.41 25.35 -0.05
CA ILE A 148 1.13 25.12 1.19
C ILE A 148 2.03 26.32 1.53
N PRO A 149 2.38 26.54 2.81
CA PRO A 149 3.27 27.63 3.22
C PRO A 149 4.64 27.54 2.54
N GLU A 150 5.26 28.70 2.32
CA GLU A 150 6.66 28.76 1.91
C GLU A 150 7.56 28.06 2.93
N ASN A 151 8.67 27.49 2.45
CA ASN A 151 9.60 26.69 3.26
C ASN A 151 8.96 25.48 3.95
N ALA A 152 7.79 25.02 3.50
CA ALA A 152 7.25 23.73 3.92
C ALA A 152 8.20 22.58 3.57
N VAL A 153 8.05 21.47 4.30
CA VAL A 153 8.78 20.22 4.07
C VAL A 153 7.78 19.21 3.55
N ILE A 154 8.11 18.57 2.43
CA ILE A 154 7.31 17.49 1.86
C ILE A 154 8.01 16.17 2.12
N VAL A 155 7.26 15.23 2.67
CA VAL A 155 7.71 13.88 2.99
C VAL A 155 7.00 12.89 2.08
N MET A 156 7.78 12.11 1.36
CA MET A 156 7.31 11.04 0.47
C MET A 156 8.17 9.79 0.62
N ASP A 157 7.62 8.65 0.21
CA ASP A 157 8.40 7.44 0.00
C ASP A 157 9.44 7.65 -1.11
N ASN A 158 10.44 6.77 -1.16
CA ASN A 158 11.30 6.61 -2.31
C ASN A 158 10.98 5.23 -2.87
N ALA A 159 9.97 5.22 -3.74
CA ALA A 159 9.68 4.14 -4.64
C ALA A 159 10.37 4.40 -6.00
N PRO A 160 10.92 3.37 -6.69
CA PRO A 160 11.67 3.56 -7.94
C PRO A 160 10.90 4.33 -9.02
N TYR A 161 9.59 4.14 -9.09
CA TYR A 161 8.73 4.82 -10.05
C TYR A 161 8.48 6.30 -9.73
N GLN A 162 8.88 6.77 -8.55
CA GLN A 162 8.81 8.19 -8.19
C GLN A 162 10.05 8.95 -8.66
N GLU A 163 11.22 8.29 -8.69
CA GLU A 163 12.46 8.89 -9.20
C GLU A 163 12.29 9.35 -10.67
N ASP A 164 11.64 8.51 -11.51
CA ASP A 164 11.29 8.87 -12.89
C ASP A 164 10.30 10.05 -12.99
N LYS A 165 9.43 10.24 -11.99
CA LYS A 165 8.45 11.35 -11.92
C LYS A 165 9.03 12.64 -11.36
N MET A 166 10.19 12.55 -10.72
CA MET A 166 10.85 13.62 -9.98
C MET A 166 11.92 14.33 -10.81
N CYS A 167 12.47 13.70 -11.86
CA CYS A 167 13.55 14.25 -12.71
C CYS A 167 13.29 15.63 -13.34
N ASN A 168 12.05 16.13 -13.43
CA ASN A 168 11.75 17.44 -14.01
C ASN A 168 11.51 18.54 -12.95
N LEU A 169 11.56 18.22 -11.65
CA LEU A 169 11.23 19.14 -10.55
C LEU A 169 12.47 19.72 -9.85
N ASP A 170 13.66 19.62 -10.45
CA ASP A 170 14.98 19.95 -9.87
C ASP A 170 15.08 21.30 -9.13
N GLY A 171 14.29 22.32 -9.52
CA GLY A 171 14.27 23.62 -8.84
C GLY A 171 13.40 23.70 -7.57
N ILE A 172 12.54 22.70 -7.33
CA ILE A 172 11.58 22.61 -6.21
C ILE A 172 12.11 21.64 -5.12
N MET A 173 13.09 20.80 -5.46
CA MET A 173 13.63 19.69 -4.66
C MET A 173 14.34 20.09 -3.37
N ASP A 174 14.80 21.34 -3.23
CA ASP A 174 15.62 21.76 -2.08
C ASP A 174 14.94 21.58 -0.71
N ASN A 175 13.60 21.42 -0.70
CA ASN A 175 12.78 21.28 0.51
C ASN A 175 12.09 19.91 0.67
N ILE A 176 12.38 18.93 -0.20
CA ILE A 176 11.76 17.61 -0.17
C ILE A 176 12.65 16.63 0.63
N ILE A 177 12.04 15.89 1.56
CA ILE A 177 12.68 14.73 2.17
C ILE A 177 12.09 13.48 1.53
N GLU A 178 12.87 12.86 0.64
CA GLU A 178 12.60 11.51 0.17
C GLU A 178 13.06 10.48 1.22
N ILE A 179 12.21 9.49 1.48
CA ILE A 179 12.52 8.41 2.42
C ILE A 179 12.29 7.07 1.75
N SER A 180 13.38 6.36 1.48
CA SER A 180 13.29 4.98 1.00
C SER A 180 12.79 4.07 2.10
N VAL A 181 11.60 3.52 1.89
CA VAL A 181 11.13 2.31 2.56
C VAL A 181 11.11 1.26 1.48
N ASP A 182 11.96 0.24 1.61
CA ASP A 182 12.12 -0.88 0.67
C ASP A 182 10.75 -1.55 0.38
N THR A 183 10.04 -1.06 -0.63
CA THR A 183 8.88 -1.72 -1.21
C THR A 183 9.41 -2.82 -2.11
N ASN A 184 9.80 -3.94 -1.50
CA ASN A 184 9.94 -5.17 -2.28
C ASN A 184 8.55 -5.52 -2.83
N GLU A 185 8.29 -5.06 -4.05
CA GLU A 185 7.20 -5.50 -4.90
C GLU A 185 7.40 -7.00 -5.15
N ASP A 186 6.54 -7.81 -4.56
CA ASP A 186 6.32 -9.19 -5.01
C ASP A 186 5.51 -9.14 -6.31
N SER A 187 6.18 -8.81 -7.41
CA SER A 187 5.74 -9.12 -8.77
C SER A 187 6.06 -10.59 -9.09
N SER A 188 5.53 -11.54 -8.32
CA SER A 188 5.45 -12.96 -8.72
C SER A 188 4.62 -13.79 -7.75
N PHE A 189 3.30 -13.80 -7.98
CA PHE A 189 2.53 -15.01 -7.69
C PHE A 189 2.19 -15.65 -9.03
N GLY A 190 3.09 -16.52 -9.49
CA GLY A 190 2.73 -17.54 -10.46
C GLY A 190 1.73 -18.47 -9.79
N GLU A 191 0.52 -18.53 -10.32
CA GLU A 191 -0.42 -19.61 -10.01
C GLU A 191 0.19 -20.92 -10.49
N SER A 192 0.45 -21.82 -9.55
CA SER A 192 0.58 -23.24 -9.84
C SER A 192 -0.78 -23.74 -10.33
N SER A 193 -0.82 -24.20 -11.57
CA SER A 193 -1.90 -24.99 -12.13
C SER A 193 -2.02 -26.31 -11.36
N ASP A 194 -3.05 -26.44 -10.53
CA ASP A 194 -3.57 -27.73 -10.09
C ASP A 194 -4.41 -28.31 -11.24
N GLU A 195 -3.79 -29.11 -12.09
CA GLU A 195 -4.50 -30.08 -12.92
C GLU A 195 -5.02 -31.21 -12.00
N GLY A 196 -6.26 -31.05 -11.56
CA GLY A 196 -7.04 -32.14 -10.99
C GLY A 196 -7.56 -33.03 -12.10
N GLY A 197 -6.86 -34.14 -12.34
CA GLY A 197 -7.36 -35.24 -13.16
C GLY A 197 -8.60 -35.89 -12.53
N ASN A 198 -9.59 -36.15 -13.39
CA ASN A 198 -10.49 -37.29 -13.30
C ASN A 198 -10.90 -37.68 -14.71
#